data_AF-H0THJ5-F1
#
_entry.id   AF-H0THJ5-F1
#
_cell.length_a   1.000
_cell.length_b   1.000
_cell.length_c   1.000
_cell.angle_alpha   90.00
_cell.angle_beta   90.00
_cell.angle_gamma   90.00
#
_symmetry.space_group_name_H-M   'P 1'
#
loop_
_entity.id
_entity.type
_entity.pdbx_description
1 polymer ?
#
loop_
_entity_poly.entity_id
_entity_poly.type
_entity_poly.pdbx_seq_one_letter_code
_entity_poly.pdbx_strand_id
1 'polypeptide(L)' 'MKSWRTIVLHTAAAAVFMFVLQRFALNASLETSLLWAVVFGGCAAGLAYMQSNR' A
#
# COMPACT_ATOMS: atom_id res chain seq x y z
N MET A 1 16.06 15.72 3.66
CA MET A 1 15.29 15.26 4.83
C MET A 1 14.44 14.07 4.41
N LYS A 2 14.59 12.91 5.07
CA LYS A 2 13.80 11.72 4.74
C LYS A 2 12.33 12.04 5.05
N SER A 3 11.49 12.16 4.02
CA SER A 3 10.08 12.50 4.20
C SER A 3 9.30 11.26 4.66
N TRP A 4 9.50 10.87 5.92
CA TRP A 4 8.79 9.76 6.55
C TRP A 4 7.27 9.92 6.43
N ARG A 5 6.77 11.16 6.50
CA ARG A 5 5.35 11.46 6.23
C ARG A 5 4.94 11.05 4.82
N THR A 6 5.72 11.37 3.80
CA THR A 6 5.41 10.98 2.41
C THR A 6 5.44 9.47 2.24
N ILE A 7 6.42 8.78 2.82
CA ILE A 7 6.52 7.31 2.77
C ILE A 7 5.26 6.68 3.39
N VAL A 8 4.93 7.07 4.62
CA VAL A 8 3.76 6.51 5.34
C VAL A 8 2.46 6.81 4.60
N LEU A 9 2.26 8.04 4.12
CA LEU A 9 1.05 8.40 3.37
C LEU A 9 0.93 7.62 2.06
N HIS A 10 2.03 7.44 1.33
CA HIS A 10 2.03 6.68 0.08
C HIS A 10 1.73 5.19 0.32
N THR A 11 2.38 4.59 1.31
CA THR A 11 2.13 3.22 1.74
C THR A 11 0.68 3.00 2.16
N ALA A 12 0.13 3.90 2.99
CA ALA A 12 -1.24 3.81 3.46
C ALA A 12 -2.25 3.95 2.30
N ALA A 13 -2.03 4.92 1.41
CA ALA A 13 -2.87 5.11 0.24
C ALA A 13 -2.89 3.87 -0.67
N ALA A 14 -1.73 3.27 -0.94
CA ALA A 14 -1.63 2.07 -1.76
C ALA A 14 -2.32 0.85 -1.10
N ALA A 15 -2.12 0.64 0.19
CA ALA A 15 -2.77 -0.45 0.93
C ALA A 15 -4.29 -0.31 0.97
N VAL A 16 -4.79 0.90 1.26
CA VAL A 16 -6.24 1.20 1.27
C VAL A 16 -6.84 1.03 -0.12
N PHE A 17 -6.19 1.55 -1.16
CA PHE A 17 -6.63 1.40 -2.54
C PHE A 17 -6.79 -0.09 -2.91
N MET A 18 -5.76 -0.91 -2.63
CA MET A 18 -5.82 -2.33 -2.96
C MET A 18 -6.85 -3.09 -2.13
N PHE A 19 -7.03 -2.76 -0.85
CA PHE A 19 -8.09 -3.37 -0.04
C PHE A 19 -9.48 -3.06 -0.61
N VAL A 20 -9.76 -1.80 -0.92
CA VAL A 20 -11.08 -1.38 -1.44
C VAL A 20 -11.34 -1.99 -2.82
N LEU A 21 -10.34 -2.02 -3.70
CA LEU A 21 -10.42 -2.68 -5.00
C LEU A 21 -10.78 -4.16 -4.84
N GLN A 22 -10.03 -4.90 -4.03
CA GLN A 22 -10.25 -6.32 -3.81
C GLN A 22 -11.62 -6.60 -3.17
N ARG A 23 -11.96 -5.84 -2.12
CA ARG A 23 -13.17 -6.10 -1.33
C ARG A 23 -14.45 -5.75 -2.09
N PHE A 24 -14.47 -4.63 -2.79
CA PHE A 24 -15.72 -4.06 -3.31
C PHE A 24 -15.84 -4.13 -4.83
N ALA A 25 -14.76 -3.98 -5.58
CA ALA A 25 -14.81 -4.06 -7.03
C ALA A 25 -14.64 -5.50 -7.54
N LEU A 26 -13.77 -6.29 -6.89
CA LEU A 26 -13.45 -7.67 -7.28
C LEU A 26 -14.18 -8.73 -6.44
N ASN A 27 -14.92 -8.29 -5.42
CA ASN A 27 -15.71 -9.14 -4.51
C ASN A 27 -14.89 -10.30 -3.89
N ALA A 28 -13.61 -10.05 -3.63
CA ALA A 28 -12.71 -11.03 -3.04
C ALA A 28 -13.03 -11.28 -1.56
N SER A 29 -12.60 -12.43 -1.05
CA SER A 29 -12.70 -12.73 0.38
C SER A 29 -11.92 -11.69 1.21
N LEU A 30 -12.26 -11.58 2.50
CA LEU A 30 -11.53 -10.69 3.41
C LEU A 30 -10.04 -11.04 3.48
N GLU A 31 -9.74 -12.34 3.58
CA GLU A 31 -8.37 -12.86 3.63
C GLU A 31 -7.58 -12.44 2.38
N THR A 32 -8.13 -12.69 1.20
CA THR A 32 -7.50 -12.30 -0.08
C THR A 32 -7.31 -10.79 -0.17
N SER A 33 -8.30 -10.00 0.27
CA SER A 33 -8.23 -8.54 0.25
C SER A 33 -7.11 -8.01 1.16
N LEU A 34 -6.97 -8.56 2.37
CA LEU A 34 -5.92 -8.19 3.32
C LEU A 34 -4.53 -8.60 2.82
N LEU A 35 -4.41 -9.80 2.24
CA LEU A 35 -3.14 -10.29 1.71
C LEU A 35 -2.62 -9.36 0.61
N TRP A 36 -3.46 -8.97 -0.35
CA TRP A 36 -3.08 -8.04 -1.40
C TRP A 36 -2.80 -6.62 -0.91
N ALA A 37 -3.55 -6.13 0.10
CA ALA A 37 -3.29 -4.84 0.71
C ALA A 37 -1.89 -4.77 1.37
N VAL A 38 -1.49 -5.84 2.08
CA VAL A 38 -0.16 -5.93 2.71
C VAL A 38 0.94 -6.03 1.65
N VAL A 39 0.78 -6.89 0.64
CA VAL A 39 1.79 -7.07 -0.42
C VAL A 39 2.05 -5.75 -1.15
N PHE A 40 1.01 -5.08 -1.65
CA PHE A 40 1.17 -3.82 -2.37
C PHE A 40 1.58 -2.67 -1.46
N GLY A 41 1.09 -2.63 -0.22
CA GLY A 41 1.55 -1.66 0.78
C GLY A 41 3.06 -1.79 1.06
N GLY A 42 3.56 -3.01 1.20
CA GLY A 42 4.99 -3.30 1.37
C GLY A 42 5.82 -2.84 0.17
N CYS A 43 5.39 -3.17 -1.06
CA CYS A 43 6.05 -2.69 -2.28
C CYS A 43 6.07 -1.16 -2.36
N ALA A 44 4.95 -0.49 -2.06
CA ALA A 44 4.85 0.96 -2.06
C ALA A 44 5.77 1.61 -1.02
N ALA A 45 5.88 1.00 0.17
CA ALA A 45 6.82 1.44 1.21
C ALA A 45 8.28 1.37 0.73
N GLY A 46 8.67 0.24 0.12
CA GLY A 46 10.01 0.07 -0.44
C GLY A 46 10.35 1.10 -1.51
N LEU A 47 9.44 1.30 -2.48
CA LEU A 47 9.63 2.29 -3.54
C LEU A 47 9.71 3.73 -3.01
N ALA A 48 8.81 4.10 -2.10
CA ALA A 48 8.81 5.44 -1.50
C ALA A 48 10.06 5.68 -0.64
N TYR A 49 10.55 4.65 0.06
CA TYR A 49 11.81 4.69 0.79
C TYR A 49 12.99 4.95 -0.13
N MET A 50 13.11 4.17 -1.21
CA MET A 50 14.18 4.35 -2.21
C MET A 50 14.12 5.74 -2.83
N GLN A 51 12.93 6.24 -3.18
CA GLN A 51 12.75 7.57 -3.74
C GLN A 51 13.12 8.68 -2.76
N SER A 52 12.83 8.52 -1.47
CA SER A 52 13.16 9.50 -0.42
C SER A 52 14.63 9.50 -0.02
N ASN A 53 15.41 8.51 -0.50
CA ASN A 53 16.84 8.32 -0.21
C ASN A 53 17.72 8.48 -1.47
N ARG A 54 17.16 9.01 -2.57
CA ARG A 54 17.91 9.52 -3.72
C ARG A 54 18.37 10.95 -3.43
#